data_AF-A0A0T5ZC11-F1
#
_entry.id   AF-A0A0T5ZC11-F1
#
_cell.length_a   1.000
_cell.length_b   1.000
_cell.length_c   1.000
_cell.angle_alpha   90.00
_cell.angle_beta   90.00
_cell.angle_gamma   90.00
#
_symmetry.space_group_name_H-M   'P 1'
#
loop_
_entity.id
_entity.type
_entity.pdbx_description
1 polymer ?
#
loop_
_entity_poly.entity_id
_entity_poly.type
_entity_poly.pdbx_seq_one_letter_code
_entity_poly.pdbx_strand_id
1 'polypeptide(L)'
;NRLLDGIERLPGPTWAVYLVLVVALTGLAVLQSWVGDIAPVGTVDPIQAFWGFMTGLTLWLFHYLDGLARSALDAFRPALTATDADFARLRYELTVVPARPASLVLLFNVVITPIYYIADPVASDVVGLTPVGLTFRYISEVFFGSLVFVLVYHSLRQMRAVARTYAQATRIDLFHPRPLYGFSVLTSRTGVAVLLVIVVPSLATPAIFSTGAVWIWASYLGAGIAAAVAVFVLPLRGMHSRLVAEKDRLQYASEERLKASSPSWIATWMPSTSPGAMP
;
A
#
# COMPACT_ATOMS: atom_id res chain seq x y z
N ASN A 1 -9.30 -5.20 -14.80
CA ASN A 1 -8.20 -4.22 -14.88
C ASN A 1 -7.44 -4.60 -16.15
N ARG A 2 -7.78 -4.02 -17.31
CA ARG A 2 -7.49 -4.63 -18.64
C ARG A 2 -6.01 -4.96 -18.89
N LEU A 3 -5.09 -4.20 -18.29
CA LEU A 3 -3.65 -4.46 -18.36
C LEU A 3 -3.23 -5.70 -17.55
N LEU A 4 -3.70 -5.81 -16.30
CA LEU A 4 -3.41 -7.00 -15.46
C LEU A 4 -4.06 -8.25 -16.05
N ASP A 5 -5.30 -8.12 -16.52
CA ASP A 5 -6.03 -9.21 -17.17
C ASP A 5 -5.32 -9.63 -18.49
N GLY A 6 -4.62 -8.70 -19.15
CA GLY A 6 -3.81 -8.96 -20.34
C GLY A 6 -2.50 -9.69 -20.02
N ILE A 7 -1.82 -9.31 -18.93
CA ILE A 7 -0.59 -9.96 -18.47
C ILE A 7 -0.86 -11.40 -18.01
N GLU A 8 -1.98 -11.62 -17.30
CA GLU A 8 -2.41 -12.96 -16.85
C GLU A 8 -2.80 -13.90 -18.00
N ARG A 9 -3.06 -13.36 -19.19
CA ARG A 9 -3.39 -14.14 -20.40
C ARG A 9 -2.18 -14.53 -21.23
N LEU A 10 -0.99 -14.03 -20.91
CA LEU A 10 0.22 -14.39 -21.65
C LEU A 10 0.61 -15.84 -21.36
N PRO A 11 1.04 -16.61 -22.39
CA PRO A 11 1.52 -17.96 -22.18
C PRO A 11 2.85 -17.92 -21.40
N GLY A 12 2.81 -18.36 -20.15
CA GLY A 12 3.99 -18.47 -19.29
C GLY A 12 3.75 -17.95 -17.88
N PRO A 13 4.76 -18.06 -17.00
CA PRO A 13 4.64 -17.58 -15.64
C PRO A 13 4.71 -16.04 -15.59
N THR A 14 3.76 -15.42 -14.89
CA THR A 14 3.65 -13.95 -14.75
C THR A 14 4.94 -13.29 -14.28
N TRP A 15 5.75 -13.97 -13.45
CA TRP A 15 7.02 -13.43 -12.96
C TRP A 15 8.03 -13.17 -14.09
N ALA A 16 7.99 -13.92 -15.20
CA ALA A 16 8.91 -13.74 -16.32
C ALA A 16 8.65 -12.41 -17.04
N VAL A 17 7.39 -11.98 -17.16
CA VAL A 17 7.03 -10.68 -17.74
C VAL A 17 7.64 -9.54 -16.93
N TYR A 18 7.55 -9.61 -15.61
CA TYR A 18 8.15 -8.60 -14.73
C TYR A 18 9.67 -8.68 -14.70
N LEU A 19 10.27 -9.86 -14.83
CA LEU A 19 11.71 -9.99 -14.97
C LEU A 19 12.20 -9.28 -16.25
N VAL A 20 11.54 -9.52 -17.39
CA VAL A 20 11.85 -8.84 -18.65
C VAL A 20 11.66 -7.34 -18.53
N LEU A 21 10.58 -6.90 -17.87
CA LEU A 21 10.31 -5.48 -17.63
C LEU A 21 11.38 -4.81 -16.77
N VAL A 22 11.81 -5.46 -15.68
CA VAL A 22 12.91 -4.98 -14.82
C VAL A 22 14.19 -4.88 -15.63
N VAL A 23 14.57 -5.92 -16.37
CA VAL A 23 15.77 -5.91 -17.22
C VAL A 23 15.70 -4.80 -18.27
N ALA A 24 14.54 -4.62 -18.91
CA ALA A 24 14.34 -3.57 -19.92
C ALA A 24 14.45 -2.16 -19.32
N LEU A 25 13.85 -1.92 -18.15
CA LEU A 25 13.90 -0.61 -17.48
C LEU A 25 15.30 -0.32 -16.91
N THR A 26 15.98 -1.33 -16.37
CA THR A 26 17.40 -1.22 -15.98
C THR A 26 18.27 -0.91 -17.20
N GLY A 27 18.09 -1.62 -18.30
CA GLY A 27 18.82 -1.37 -19.55
C GLY A 27 18.55 0.04 -20.10
N LEU A 28 17.31 0.51 -20.03
CA LEU A 28 16.94 1.86 -20.43
C LEU A 28 17.62 2.92 -19.53
N ALA A 29 17.67 2.71 -18.22
CA ALA A 29 18.35 3.63 -17.30
C ALA A 29 19.87 3.67 -17.53
N VAL A 30 20.50 2.53 -17.84
CA VAL A 30 21.92 2.47 -18.24
C VAL A 30 22.13 3.18 -19.58
N LEU A 31 21.24 3.00 -20.56
CA LEU A 31 21.34 3.72 -21.84
C LEU A 31 21.21 5.24 -21.65
N GLN A 32 20.34 5.68 -20.72
CA GLN A 32 20.20 7.09 -20.37
C GLN A 32 21.49 7.67 -19.78
N SER A 33 22.26 6.87 -19.01
CA SER A 33 23.52 7.33 -18.44
C SER A 33 24.58 7.60 -19.52
N TRP A 34 24.57 6.82 -20.61
CA TRP A 34 25.45 7.05 -21.77
C TRP A 34 25.06 8.29 -22.55
N VAL A 35 23.75 8.50 -22.79
CA VAL A 35 23.26 9.66 -23.55
C VAL A 35 23.41 10.97 -22.78
N GLY A 36 23.37 10.89 -21.44
CA GLY A 36 23.52 12.04 -20.56
C GLY A 36 24.96 12.42 -20.21
N ASP A 37 25.97 11.75 -20.79
CA ASP A 37 27.39 11.86 -20.41
C ASP A 37 27.67 11.61 -18.92
N ILE A 38 26.79 10.85 -18.25
CA ILE A 38 26.95 10.44 -16.85
C ILE A 38 28.02 9.34 -16.76
N ALA A 39 28.02 8.41 -17.73
CA ALA A 39 28.94 7.30 -17.77
C ALA A 39 29.44 7.03 -19.20
N PRO A 40 30.70 6.60 -19.40
CA PRO A 40 31.20 6.22 -20.71
C PRO A 40 30.38 5.10 -21.35
N VAL A 41 30.18 5.17 -22.66
CA VAL A 41 29.47 4.13 -23.43
C VAL A 41 30.11 2.76 -23.18
N GLY A 42 29.28 1.76 -22.87
CA GLY A 42 29.72 0.40 -22.56
C GLY A 42 30.03 0.16 -21.08
N THR A 43 29.92 1.18 -20.22
CA THR A 43 30.00 1.00 -18.76
C THR A 43 28.61 0.91 -18.13
N VAL A 44 28.52 0.31 -16.94
CA VAL A 44 27.28 0.25 -16.17
C VAL A 44 27.45 1.13 -14.95
N ASP A 45 26.73 2.25 -14.93
CA ASP A 45 26.62 3.06 -13.72
C ASP A 45 25.69 2.35 -12.71
N PRO A 46 26.19 1.99 -11.51
CA PRO A 46 25.39 1.24 -10.54
C PRO A 46 24.16 2.00 -10.03
N ILE A 47 24.25 3.34 -9.93
CA ILE A 47 23.15 4.16 -9.41
C ILE A 47 22.00 4.21 -10.43
N GLN A 48 22.30 4.43 -11.71
CA GLN A 48 21.29 4.42 -12.76
C GLN A 48 20.68 3.02 -12.96
N ALA A 49 21.50 1.97 -12.92
CA ALA A 49 21.00 0.59 -12.96
C ALA A 49 20.05 0.29 -11.79
N PHE A 50 20.39 0.77 -10.58
CA PHE A 50 19.55 0.67 -9.40
C PHE A 50 18.20 1.38 -9.59
N TRP A 51 18.16 2.59 -10.13
CA TRP A 51 16.91 3.31 -10.37
C TRP A 51 16.01 2.62 -11.40
N GLY A 52 16.58 2.08 -12.48
CA GLY A 52 15.83 1.28 -13.45
C GLY A 52 15.27 0.00 -12.81
N PHE A 53 16.07 -0.67 -11.97
CA PHE A 53 15.62 -1.85 -11.21
C PHE A 53 14.47 -1.50 -10.26
N MET A 54 14.60 -0.44 -9.47
CA MET A 54 13.58 0.01 -8.52
C MET A 54 12.28 0.39 -9.21
N THR A 55 12.35 0.97 -10.41
CA THR A 55 11.17 1.28 -11.23
C THR A 55 10.42 0.02 -11.62
N GLY A 56 11.12 -0.99 -12.16
CA GLY A 56 10.52 -2.27 -12.50
C GLY A 56 9.97 -3.01 -11.28
N LEU A 57 10.71 -2.99 -10.16
CA LEU A 57 10.28 -3.58 -8.90
C LEU A 57 9.00 -2.94 -8.38
N THR A 58 8.88 -1.61 -8.46
CA THR A 58 7.69 -0.88 -8.01
C THR A 58 6.46 -1.23 -8.85
N LEU A 59 6.61 -1.37 -10.17
CA LEU A 59 5.53 -1.84 -11.06
C LEU A 59 5.10 -3.28 -10.73
N TRP A 60 6.07 -4.15 -10.43
CA TRP A 60 5.77 -5.50 -9.97
C TRP A 60 5.01 -5.48 -8.63
N LEU A 61 5.43 -4.65 -7.68
CA LEU A 61 4.78 -4.51 -6.38
C LEU A 61 3.31 -4.08 -6.52
N PHE A 62 2.97 -3.16 -7.42
CA PHE A 62 1.59 -2.80 -7.72
C PHE A 62 0.74 -4.02 -8.07
N HIS A 63 1.19 -4.80 -9.05
CA HIS A 63 0.46 -5.98 -9.51
C HIS A 63 0.38 -7.05 -8.43
N TYR A 64 1.48 -7.29 -7.72
CA TYR A 64 1.55 -8.25 -6.64
C TYR A 64 0.57 -7.92 -5.51
N LEU A 65 0.53 -6.66 -5.06
CA LEU A 65 -0.39 -6.21 -4.02
C LEU A 65 -1.85 -6.27 -4.47
N ASP A 66 -2.16 -5.91 -5.72
CA ASP A 66 -3.51 -6.06 -6.29
C ASP A 66 -3.94 -7.53 -6.39
N GLY A 67 -3.02 -8.44 -6.73
CA GLY A 67 -3.26 -9.89 -6.72
C GLY A 67 -3.57 -10.41 -5.31
N LEU A 68 -2.82 -9.97 -4.31
CA LEU A 68 -3.08 -10.30 -2.91
C LEU A 68 -4.41 -9.74 -2.43
N ALA A 69 -4.75 -8.51 -2.81
CA ALA A 69 -6.02 -7.90 -2.44
C ALA A 69 -7.22 -8.63 -3.04
N ARG A 70 -7.12 -9.06 -4.31
CA ARG A 70 -8.12 -9.94 -4.95
C ARG A 70 -8.27 -11.24 -4.18
N SER A 71 -7.16 -11.94 -3.94
CA SER A 71 -7.17 -13.24 -3.26
C SER A 71 -7.73 -13.14 -1.84
N ALA A 72 -7.37 -12.08 -1.10
CA ALA A 72 -7.88 -11.83 0.24
C ALA A 72 -9.39 -11.54 0.22
N LEU A 73 -9.87 -10.72 -0.72
CA LEU A 73 -11.29 -10.43 -0.87
C LEU A 73 -12.09 -11.69 -1.26
N ASP A 74 -11.54 -12.54 -2.12
CA ASP A 74 -12.18 -13.77 -2.59
C ASP A 74 -12.32 -14.78 -1.44
N ALA A 75 -11.27 -14.92 -0.62
CA ALA A 75 -11.33 -15.70 0.61
C ALA A 75 -12.33 -15.12 1.64
N PHE A 76 -12.57 -13.80 1.60
CA PHE A 76 -13.52 -13.12 2.48
C PHE A 76 -14.98 -13.18 1.98
N ARG A 77 -15.22 -13.59 0.72
CA ARG A 77 -16.57 -13.64 0.13
C ARG A 77 -17.61 -14.35 1.00
N PRO A 78 -17.35 -15.52 1.61
CA PRO A 78 -18.36 -16.24 2.41
C PRO A 78 -18.84 -15.47 3.65
N ALA A 79 -18.04 -14.51 4.15
CA ALA A 79 -18.38 -13.69 5.31
C ALA A 79 -19.19 -12.43 4.95
N LEU A 80 -19.33 -12.13 3.66
CA LEU A 80 -20.07 -10.97 3.16
C LEU A 80 -21.48 -11.36 2.75
N THR A 81 -22.49 -10.64 3.24
CA THR A 81 -23.88 -10.70 2.74
C THR A 81 -24.10 -9.89 1.46
N ALA A 82 -23.02 -9.52 0.77
CA ALA A 82 -23.05 -8.67 -0.41
C ALA A 82 -23.57 -9.40 -1.66
N THR A 83 -24.35 -8.69 -2.47
CA THR A 83 -24.74 -9.15 -3.81
C THR A 83 -23.51 -9.28 -4.72
N ASP A 84 -23.62 -9.98 -5.84
CA ASP A 84 -22.51 -10.08 -6.80
C ASP A 84 -22.10 -8.72 -7.38
N ALA A 85 -23.06 -7.81 -7.56
CA ALA A 85 -22.78 -6.45 -8.00
C ALA A 85 -21.98 -5.67 -6.94
N ASP A 86 -22.35 -5.78 -5.67
CA ASP A 86 -21.65 -5.12 -4.56
C ASP A 86 -20.24 -5.68 -4.38
N PHE A 87 -20.09 -7.01 -4.51
CA PHE A 87 -18.78 -7.66 -4.44
C PHE A 87 -17.86 -7.26 -5.59
N ALA A 88 -18.39 -7.17 -6.82
CA ALA A 88 -17.63 -6.68 -7.98
C ALA A 88 -17.18 -5.23 -7.78
N ARG A 89 -18.03 -4.38 -7.18
CA ARG A 89 -17.67 -3.01 -6.83
C ARG A 89 -16.57 -2.96 -5.77
N LEU A 90 -16.65 -3.75 -4.71
CA LEU A 90 -15.59 -3.84 -3.69
C LEU A 90 -14.25 -4.26 -4.31
N ARG A 91 -14.28 -5.27 -5.20
CA ARG A 91 -13.08 -5.72 -5.93
C ARG A 91 -12.49 -4.60 -6.79
N TYR A 92 -13.33 -3.85 -7.50
CA TYR A 92 -12.88 -2.69 -8.28
C TYR A 92 -12.27 -1.60 -7.39
N GLU A 93 -12.92 -1.26 -6.27
CA GLU A 93 -12.41 -0.26 -5.33
C GLU A 93 -11.07 -0.68 -4.71
N LEU A 94 -10.82 -1.97 -4.52
CA LEU A 94 -9.57 -2.50 -3.95
C LEU A 94 -8.40 -2.57 -4.94
N THR A 95 -8.67 -2.69 -6.24
CA THR A 95 -7.66 -3.06 -7.26
C THR A 95 -7.45 -2.03 -8.35
N VAL A 96 -8.28 -0.99 -8.40
CA VAL A 96 -8.20 0.05 -9.43
C VAL A 96 -7.98 1.40 -8.79
N VAL A 97 -6.87 2.04 -9.16
CA VAL A 97 -6.59 3.43 -8.81
C VAL A 97 -7.50 4.35 -9.63
N PRO A 98 -8.22 5.29 -9.02
CA PRO A 98 -9.02 6.25 -9.77
C PRO A 98 -8.11 7.20 -10.58
N ALA A 99 -8.51 7.53 -11.80
CA ALA A 99 -7.68 8.34 -12.71
C ALA A 99 -7.37 9.74 -12.16
N ARG A 100 -8.37 10.44 -11.61
CA ARG A 100 -8.21 11.82 -11.09
C ARG A 100 -7.09 11.98 -10.04
N PRO A 101 -7.07 11.22 -8.93
CA PRO A 101 -5.99 11.32 -7.94
C PRO A 101 -4.63 10.91 -8.53
N ALA A 102 -4.59 9.92 -9.42
CA ALA A 102 -3.34 9.56 -10.11
C ALA A 102 -2.83 10.71 -10.99
N SER A 103 -3.72 11.40 -11.71
CA SER A 103 -3.37 12.59 -12.50
C SER A 103 -2.93 13.77 -11.63
N LEU A 104 -3.55 13.98 -10.47
CA LEU A 104 -3.12 15.03 -9.53
C LEU A 104 -1.74 14.74 -8.94
N VAL A 105 -1.46 13.47 -8.63
CA VAL A 105 -0.13 13.03 -8.18
C VAL A 105 0.92 13.23 -9.26
N LEU A 106 0.60 12.86 -10.51
CA LEU A 106 1.48 13.09 -11.65
C LEU A 106 1.76 14.58 -11.83
N LEU A 107 0.72 15.42 -11.81
CA LEU A 107 0.85 16.87 -11.95
C LEU A 107 1.71 17.46 -10.82
N PHE A 108 1.47 17.02 -9.57
CA PHE A 108 2.28 17.41 -8.43
C PHE A 108 3.75 17.05 -8.65
N ASN A 109 4.04 15.83 -9.12
CA ASN A 109 5.42 15.40 -9.33
C ASN A 109 6.11 16.14 -10.49
N VAL A 110 5.38 16.35 -11.60
CA VAL A 110 5.83 17.18 -12.75
C VAL A 110 6.28 18.57 -12.30
N VAL A 111 5.60 19.17 -11.33
CA VAL A 111 5.89 20.52 -10.81
C VAL A 111 6.97 20.51 -9.73
N ILE A 112 7.02 19.49 -8.86
CA ILE A 112 7.99 19.47 -7.76
C ILE A 112 9.41 19.10 -8.21
N THR A 113 9.55 18.23 -9.23
CA THR A 113 10.86 17.83 -9.77
C THR A 113 11.72 19.01 -10.25
N PRO A 114 11.22 19.97 -11.07
CA PRO A 114 12.05 21.11 -11.49
C PRO A 114 12.34 22.07 -10.33
N ILE A 115 11.43 22.20 -9.36
CA ILE A 115 11.69 22.97 -8.14
C ILE A 115 12.86 22.34 -7.37
N TYR A 116 12.90 21.01 -7.28
CA TYR A 116 14.01 20.28 -6.66
C TYR A 116 15.33 20.52 -7.42
N TYR A 117 15.33 20.47 -8.75
CA TYR A 117 16.53 20.73 -9.56
C TYR A 117 17.09 22.13 -9.36
N ILE A 118 16.21 23.13 -9.20
CA ILE A 118 16.60 24.53 -8.95
C ILE A 118 17.09 24.71 -7.50
N ALA A 119 16.41 24.07 -6.54
CA ALA A 119 16.73 24.20 -5.13
C ALA A 119 18.07 23.53 -4.76
N ASP A 120 18.38 22.40 -5.40
CA ASP A 120 19.63 21.67 -5.16
C ASP A 120 20.13 20.94 -6.41
N PRO A 121 20.82 21.66 -7.33
CA PRO A 121 21.33 21.08 -8.57
C PRO A 121 22.35 19.97 -8.34
N VAL A 122 23.11 20.05 -7.24
CA VAL A 122 24.17 19.08 -6.91
C VAL A 122 23.55 17.79 -6.38
N ALA A 123 22.60 17.88 -5.44
CA ALA A 123 21.93 16.69 -4.90
C ALA A 123 21.07 15.97 -5.94
N SER A 124 20.53 16.71 -6.91
CA SER A 124 19.69 16.15 -7.98
C SER A 124 20.50 15.52 -9.12
N ASP A 125 21.83 15.67 -9.10
CA ASP A 125 22.75 15.14 -10.11
C ASP A 125 22.43 15.66 -11.53
N VAL A 126 22.05 16.94 -11.62
CA VAL A 126 21.72 17.60 -12.90
C VAL A 126 22.82 18.52 -13.41
N VAL A 127 23.83 18.81 -12.58
CA VAL A 127 24.96 19.65 -12.96
C VAL A 127 25.82 18.93 -13.99
N GLY A 128 26.04 19.57 -15.14
CA GLY A 128 26.90 19.03 -16.20
C GLY A 128 26.19 18.12 -17.21
N LEU A 129 24.90 17.84 -17.03
CA LEU A 129 24.12 17.07 -18.00
C LEU A 129 23.92 17.86 -19.30
N THR A 130 23.96 17.14 -20.43
CA THR A 130 23.52 17.67 -21.72
C THR A 130 22.01 17.97 -21.69
N PRO A 131 21.47 18.85 -22.56
CA PRO A 131 20.02 19.11 -22.61
C PRO A 131 19.17 17.85 -22.86
N VAL A 132 19.72 16.90 -23.62
CA VAL A 132 19.09 15.60 -23.89
C VAL A 132 19.13 14.73 -22.62
N GLY A 133 20.29 14.65 -21.94
CA GLY A 133 20.43 13.97 -20.67
C GLY A 133 19.49 14.49 -19.60
N LEU A 134 19.36 15.81 -19.47
CA LEU A 134 18.43 16.47 -18.55
C LEU A 134 16.97 16.09 -18.85
N THR A 135 16.59 16.03 -20.13
CA THR A 135 15.22 15.64 -20.53
C THR A 135 14.93 14.20 -20.14
N PHE A 136 15.86 13.27 -20.38
CA PHE A 136 15.70 11.87 -19.97
C PHE A 136 15.65 11.71 -18.45
N ARG A 137 16.54 12.39 -17.74
CA ARG A 137 16.58 12.44 -16.27
C ARG A 137 15.24 12.90 -15.72
N TYR A 138 14.71 14.01 -16.24
CA TYR A 138 13.43 14.57 -15.87
C TYR A 138 12.28 13.57 -16.09
N ILE A 139 12.19 12.96 -17.27
CA ILE A 139 11.12 11.99 -17.58
C ILE A 139 11.19 10.78 -16.65
N SER A 140 12.38 10.21 -16.44
CA SER A 140 12.57 9.04 -15.59
C SER A 140 12.25 9.33 -14.13
N GLU A 141 12.66 10.48 -13.61
CA GLU A 141 12.42 10.88 -12.23
C GLU A 141 10.95 11.24 -11.98
N VAL A 142 10.32 11.95 -12.92
CA VAL A 142 8.87 12.21 -12.87
C VAL A 142 8.09 10.91 -12.92
N PHE A 143 8.49 9.97 -13.78
CA PHE A 143 7.83 8.69 -13.90
C PHE A 143 7.95 7.86 -12.62
N PHE A 144 9.18 7.67 -12.11
CA PHE A 144 9.42 6.91 -10.89
C PHE A 144 8.78 7.54 -9.66
N GLY A 145 8.96 8.86 -9.46
CA GLY A 145 8.37 9.56 -8.33
C GLY A 145 6.85 9.49 -8.34
N SER A 146 6.21 9.66 -9.51
CA SER A 146 4.76 9.51 -9.65
C SER A 146 4.32 8.10 -9.32
N LEU A 147 5.07 7.09 -9.77
CA LEU A 147 4.78 5.69 -9.48
C LEU A 147 4.78 5.43 -7.96
N VAL A 148 5.78 5.94 -7.24
CA VAL A 148 5.86 5.81 -5.77
C VAL A 148 4.70 6.53 -5.09
N PHE A 149 4.42 7.78 -5.45
CA PHE A 149 3.31 8.54 -4.86
C PHE A 149 1.95 7.86 -5.12
N VAL A 150 1.72 7.34 -6.33
CA VAL A 150 0.52 6.58 -6.66
C VAL A 150 0.45 5.30 -5.84
N LEU A 151 1.58 4.62 -5.60
CA LEU A 151 1.62 3.39 -4.80
C LEU A 151 1.23 3.66 -3.36
N VAL A 152 1.76 4.74 -2.78
CA VAL A 152 1.42 5.18 -1.43
C VAL A 152 -0.06 5.54 -1.33
N TYR A 153 -0.56 6.35 -2.27
CA TYR A 153 -1.97 6.72 -2.33
C TYR A 153 -2.88 5.48 -2.45
N HIS A 154 -2.55 4.58 -3.38
CA HIS A 154 -3.30 3.35 -3.62
C HIS A 154 -3.30 2.45 -2.39
N SER A 155 -2.15 2.29 -1.73
CA SER A 155 -2.02 1.51 -0.49
C SER A 155 -2.93 2.06 0.61
N LEU A 156 -2.93 3.36 0.85
CA LEU A 156 -3.80 4.00 1.84
C LEU A 156 -5.28 3.83 1.49
N ARG A 157 -5.64 4.02 0.21
CA ARG A 157 -7.01 3.82 -0.27
C ARG A 157 -7.45 2.36 -0.15
N GLN A 158 -6.59 1.42 -0.50
CA GLN A 158 -6.83 -0.02 -0.40
C GLN A 158 -7.06 -0.41 1.06
N MET A 159 -6.25 0.08 2.00
CA MET A 159 -6.44 -0.17 3.43
C MET A 159 -7.74 0.43 3.98
N ARG A 160 -8.16 1.61 3.50
CA ARG A 160 -9.49 2.16 3.83
C ARG A 160 -10.62 1.31 3.26
N ALA A 161 -10.45 0.75 2.06
CA ALA A 161 -11.44 -0.17 1.48
C ALA A 161 -11.50 -1.50 2.25
N VAL A 162 -10.36 -2.04 2.71
CA VAL A 162 -10.31 -3.19 3.62
C VAL A 162 -11.05 -2.91 4.93
N ALA A 163 -10.78 -1.77 5.57
CA ALA A 163 -11.48 -1.35 6.79
C ALA A 163 -13.00 -1.24 6.58
N ARG A 164 -13.44 -0.69 5.45
CA ARG A 164 -14.86 -0.64 5.07
C ARG A 164 -15.46 -2.02 4.83
N THR A 165 -14.70 -2.95 4.25
CA THR A 165 -15.13 -4.34 4.00
C THR A 165 -15.37 -5.08 5.33
N TYR A 166 -14.46 -4.92 6.29
CA TYR A 166 -14.68 -5.41 7.66
C TYR A 166 -15.91 -4.79 8.32
N ALA A 167 -16.15 -3.50 8.07
CA ALA A 167 -17.34 -2.83 8.56
C ALA A 167 -18.65 -3.33 7.91
N GLN A 168 -18.62 -4.10 6.82
CA GLN A 168 -19.81 -4.67 6.18
C GLN A 168 -20.01 -6.16 6.50
N ALA A 169 -19.04 -6.81 7.13
CA ALA A 169 -19.15 -8.21 7.51
C ALA A 169 -20.20 -8.38 8.63
N THR A 170 -21.23 -9.19 8.36
CA THR A 170 -22.33 -9.48 9.30
C THR A 170 -22.08 -10.70 10.15
N ARG A 171 -21.18 -11.61 9.74
CA ARG A 171 -20.78 -12.81 10.49
C ARG A 171 -19.27 -12.93 10.53
N ILE A 172 -18.64 -12.37 11.56
CA ILE A 172 -17.24 -12.65 11.88
C ILE A 172 -17.24 -13.84 12.82
N ASP A 173 -16.86 -15.02 12.32
CA ASP A 173 -16.67 -16.19 13.17
C ASP A 173 -15.31 -16.07 13.87
N LEU A 174 -15.32 -15.72 15.16
CA LEU A 174 -14.11 -15.65 15.99
C LEU A 174 -13.39 -17.00 16.09
N PHE A 175 -14.08 -18.12 15.87
CA PHE A 175 -13.53 -19.47 15.99
C PHE A 175 -12.92 -19.99 14.67
N HIS A 176 -13.19 -19.31 13.54
CA HIS A 176 -12.60 -19.62 12.24
C HIS A 176 -11.93 -18.37 11.62
N PRO A 177 -10.76 -17.96 12.11
CA PRO A 177 -10.13 -16.68 11.76
C PRO A 177 -9.51 -16.63 10.35
N ARG A 178 -9.61 -17.70 9.54
CA ARG A 178 -9.00 -17.77 8.19
C ARG A 178 -9.29 -16.54 7.30
N PRO A 179 -10.52 -15.99 7.25
CA PRO A 179 -10.80 -14.79 6.47
C PRO A 179 -10.09 -13.53 7.00
N LEU A 180 -9.85 -13.45 8.33
CA LEU A 180 -9.15 -12.33 8.97
C LEU A 180 -7.65 -12.31 8.63
N TYR A 181 -7.04 -13.49 8.44
CA TYR A 181 -5.62 -13.61 8.10
C TYR A 181 -5.30 -13.10 6.69
N GLY A 182 -6.21 -13.24 5.71
CA GLY A 182 -5.98 -12.80 4.33
C GLY A 182 -5.65 -11.31 4.21
N PHE A 183 -6.45 -10.46 4.88
CA PHE A 183 -6.19 -9.02 4.89
C PHE A 183 -5.02 -8.63 5.81
N SER A 184 -4.69 -9.41 6.84
CA SER A 184 -3.49 -9.18 7.64
C SER A 184 -2.22 -9.34 6.82
N VAL A 185 -2.14 -10.40 6.00
CA VAL A 185 -1.02 -10.64 5.06
C VAL A 185 -0.94 -9.53 4.01
N LEU A 186 -2.08 -9.09 3.47
CA LEU A 186 -2.11 -7.95 2.56
C LEU A 186 -1.56 -6.68 3.23
N THR A 187 -2.03 -6.37 4.44
CA THR A 187 -1.62 -5.17 5.19
C THR A 187 -0.12 -5.16 5.45
N SER A 188 0.43 -6.27 5.95
CA SER A 188 1.85 -6.37 6.26
C SER A 188 2.72 -6.25 5.02
N ARG A 189 2.37 -6.95 3.93
CA ARG A 189 3.09 -6.88 2.66
C ARG A 189 2.99 -5.50 2.01
N THR A 190 1.86 -4.83 2.14
CA THR A 190 1.68 -3.44 1.67
C THR A 190 2.57 -2.49 2.45
N GLY A 191 2.59 -2.59 3.78
CA GLY A 191 3.47 -1.76 4.63
C GLY A 191 4.95 -1.97 4.34
N VAL A 192 5.38 -3.23 4.18
CA VAL A 192 6.76 -3.57 3.78
C VAL A 192 7.07 -3.03 2.39
N ALA A 193 6.16 -3.16 1.42
CA ALA A 193 6.37 -2.64 0.07
C ALA A 193 6.54 -1.11 0.06
N VAL A 194 5.69 -0.38 0.81
CA VAL A 194 5.80 1.08 0.95
C VAL A 194 7.13 1.47 1.59
N LEU A 195 7.56 0.79 2.66
CA LEU A 195 8.86 1.05 3.27
C LEU A 195 10.00 0.74 2.32
N LEU A 196 9.92 -0.36 1.57
CA LEU A 196 10.94 -0.77 0.61
C LEU A 196 11.16 0.32 -0.43
N VAL A 197 10.09 0.82 -1.08
CA VAL A 197 10.22 1.81 -2.17
C VAL A 197 10.59 3.21 -1.69
N ILE A 198 10.48 3.49 -0.39
CA ILE A 198 10.80 4.80 0.20
C ILE A 198 12.19 4.77 0.83
N VAL A 199 12.47 3.80 1.69
CA VAL A 199 13.69 3.75 2.50
C VAL A 199 14.88 3.26 1.67
N VAL A 200 14.71 2.22 0.85
CA VAL A 200 15.85 1.63 0.10
C VAL A 200 16.46 2.64 -0.88
N PRO A 201 15.69 3.38 -1.68
CA PRO A 201 16.27 4.41 -2.55
C PRO A 201 16.99 5.52 -1.79
N SER A 202 16.45 5.98 -0.65
CA SER A 202 17.10 7.01 0.15
C SER A 202 18.43 6.56 0.74
N LEU A 203 18.57 5.27 1.10
CA LEU A 203 19.85 4.71 1.53
C LEU A 203 20.85 4.53 0.39
N ALA A 204 20.36 4.29 -0.83
CA ALA A 204 21.19 4.15 -2.02
C ALA A 204 21.78 5.49 -2.50
N THR A 205 21.21 6.62 -2.08
CA THR A 205 21.71 7.97 -2.42
C THR A 205 22.01 8.81 -1.17
N PRO A 206 23.08 8.52 -0.40
CA PRO A 206 23.35 9.18 0.88
C PRO A 206 23.57 10.69 0.79
N ALA A 207 24.00 11.20 -0.38
CA ALA A 207 24.25 12.62 -0.62
C ALA A 207 23.01 13.50 -0.36
N ILE A 208 21.80 12.94 -0.38
CA ILE A 208 20.56 13.65 -0.06
C ILE A 208 20.49 14.12 1.40
N PHE A 209 21.28 13.52 2.30
CA PHE A 209 21.29 13.86 3.73
C PHE A 209 22.34 14.92 4.09
N SER A 210 23.25 15.25 3.18
CA SER A 210 24.37 16.17 3.41
C SER A 210 24.28 17.47 2.61
N THR A 211 23.13 17.73 1.98
CA THR A 211 22.92 18.81 1.01
C THR A 211 21.79 19.76 1.44
N GLY A 212 21.60 20.87 0.72
CA GLY A 212 20.60 21.90 1.05
C GLY A 212 19.16 21.38 0.97
N ALA A 213 18.92 20.34 0.18
CA ALA A 213 17.64 19.66 0.03
C ALA A 213 17.25 18.71 1.18
N VAL A 214 18.01 18.65 2.28
CA VAL A 214 17.75 17.71 3.40
C VAL A 214 16.30 17.80 3.92
N TRP A 215 15.69 18.99 3.93
CA TRP A 215 14.31 19.19 4.37
C TRP A 215 13.26 18.62 3.42
N ILE A 216 13.52 18.65 2.12
CA ILE A 216 12.65 18.04 1.10
C ILE A 216 12.66 16.53 1.30
N TRP A 217 13.86 15.94 1.42
CA TRP A 217 14.03 14.50 1.63
C TRP A 217 13.53 14.01 2.98
N ALA A 218 13.76 14.79 4.05
CA ALA A 218 13.21 14.50 5.37
C ALA A 218 11.67 14.52 5.36
N SER A 219 11.06 15.45 4.63
CA SER A 219 9.60 15.51 4.46
C SER A 219 9.08 14.31 3.67
N TYR A 220 9.77 13.94 2.59
CA TYR A 220 9.44 12.75 1.79
C TYR A 220 9.52 11.45 2.61
N LEU A 221 10.62 11.24 3.33
CA LEU A 221 10.82 10.09 4.21
C LEU A 221 9.82 10.07 5.36
N GLY A 222 9.63 11.20 6.03
CA GLY A 222 8.70 11.34 7.14
C GLY A 222 7.26 11.04 6.72
N ALA A 223 6.82 11.63 5.60
CA ALA A 223 5.49 11.35 5.02
C ALA A 223 5.35 9.89 4.60
N GLY A 224 6.40 9.30 4.02
CA GLY A 224 6.44 7.90 3.63
C GLY A 224 6.31 6.93 4.79
N ILE A 225 7.09 7.14 5.85
CA ILE A 225 7.01 6.35 7.09
C ILE A 225 5.64 6.52 7.73
N ALA A 226 5.12 7.75 7.81
CA ALA A 226 3.78 8.00 8.33
C ALA A 226 2.71 7.28 7.50
N ALA A 227 2.84 7.23 6.17
CA ALA A 227 1.95 6.48 5.30
C ALA A 227 2.05 4.97 5.53
N ALA A 228 3.27 4.41 5.69
CA ALA A 228 3.47 3.01 6.03
C ALA A 228 2.81 2.65 7.38
N VAL A 229 2.95 3.51 8.41
CA VAL A 229 2.27 3.35 9.69
C VAL A 229 0.75 3.42 9.51
N ALA A 230 0.25 4.38 8.73
CA ALA A 230 -1.18 4.51 8.45
C ALA A 230 -1.76 3.28 7.74
N VAL A 231 -0.99 2.65 6.83
CA VAL A 231 -1.36 1.38 6.19
C VAL A 231 -1.63 0.28 7.22
N PHE A 232 -0.88 0.22 8.33
CA PHE A 232 -1.14 -0.72 9.42
C PHE A 232 -2.30 -0.28 10.33
N VAL A 233 -2.32 0.98 10.74
CA VAL A 233 -3.25 1.47 11.78
C VAL A 233 -4.70 1.50 11.28
N LEU A 234 -4.93 1.89 10.02
CA LEU A 234 -6.27 2.00 9.44
C LEU A 234 -7.09 0.69 9.50
N PRO A 235 -6.60 -0.45 8.98
CA PRO A 235 -7.35 -1.70 9.01
C PRO A 235 -7.45 -2.28 10.43
N LEU A 236 -6.42 -2.11 11.26
CA LEU A 236 -6.43 -2.60 12.64
C LEU A 236 -7.52 -1.95 13.49
N ARG A 237 -7.71 -0.62 13.36
CA ARG A 237 -8.79 0.08 14.07
C ARG A 237 -10.18 -0.42 13.66
N GLY A 238 -10.39 -0.67 12.36
CA GLY A 238 -11.65 -1.21 11.85
C GLY A 238 -11.93 -2.64 12.30
N MET A 239 -10.89 -3.48 12.33
CA MET A 239 -11.01 -4.87 12.80
C MET A 239 -11.23 -4.94 14.32
N HIS A 240 -10.51 -4.11 15.10
CA HIS A 240 -10.62 -4.11 16.55
C HIS A 240 -12.03 -3.73 17.02
N SER A 241 -12.62 -2.65 16.48
CA SER A 241 -13.99 -2.25 16.84
C SER A 241 -15.02 -3.34 16.54
N ARG A 242 -14.82 -4.09 15.45
CA ARG A 242 -15.68 -5.22 15.08
C ARG A 242 -15.52 -6.43 16.00
N LEU A 243 -14.28 -6.79 16.35
CA LEU A 243 -14.03 -7.89 17.28
C LEU A 243 -14.60 -7.60 18.68
N VAL A 244 -14.53 -6.34 19.14
CA VAL A 244 -15.14 -5.93 20.41
C VAL A 244 -16.66 -6.07 20.34
N ALA A 245 -17.31 -5.54 19.30
CA ALA A 245 -18.77 -5.63 19.15
C ALA A 245 -19.26 -7.08 19.09
N GLU A 246 -18.53 -7.96 18.40
CA GLU A 246 -18.91 -9.38 18.29
C GLU A 246 -18.66 -10.13 19.60
N LYS A 247 -17.60 -9.80 20.34
CA LYS A 247 -17.36 -10.33 21.69
C LYS A 247 -18.52 -9.96 22.63
N ASP A 248 -18.93 -8.70 22.64
CA ASP A 248 -20.04 -8.22 23.49
C ASP A 248 -21.35 -8.95 23.15
N ARG A 249 -21.63 -9.16 21.86
CA ARG A 249 -22.79 -9.93 21.38
C ARG A 249 -22.77 -11.38 21.87
N LEU A 250 -21.63 -12.05 21.78
CA LEU A 250 -21.47 -13.44 22.22
C LEU A 250 -21.57 -13.57 23.75
N GLN A 251 -21.00 -12.61 24.48
CA GLN A 251 -21.08 -12.58 25.94
C GLN A 251 -22.54 -12.42 26.39
N TYR A 252 -23.28 -11.46 25.81
CA TYR A 252 -24.70 -11.27 26.11
C TYR A 252 -25.53 -12.53 25.83
N ALA A 253 -25.32 -13.17 24.66
CA ALA A 253 -26.03 -14.40 24.31
C ALA A 253 -25.68 -15.58 25.24
N SER A 254 -24.45 -15.64 25.75
CA SER A 254 -24.06 -16.65 26.74
C SER A 254 -24.71 -16.39 28.10
N GLU A 255 -24.73 -15.14 28.56
CA GLU A 255 -25.40 -14.74 29.81
C GLU A 255 -26.90 -15.05 29.77
N GLU A 256 -27.56 -14.78 28.64
CA GLU A 256 -28.98 -15.08 28.43
C GLU A 256 -29.25 -16.59 28.48
N ARG A 257 -28.40 -17.41 27.82
CA ARG A 257 -28.50 -18.88 27.88
C ARG A 257 -28.28 -19.41 29.29
N LEU A 258 -27.31 -18.88 30.03
CA LEU A 258 -27.05 -19.26 31.41
C LEU A 258 -28.25 -18.93 32.32
N LYS A 259 -28.87 -17.76 32.15
CA LYS A 259 -30.11 -17.39 32.86
C LYS A 259 -31.27 -18.34 32.53
N ALA A 260 -31.43 -18.70 31.25
CA ALA A 260 -32.48 -19.62 30.81
C ALA A 260 -32.26 -21.06 31.27
N SER A 261 -31.00 -21.51 31.39
CA SER A 261 -30.65 -22.86 31.86
C SER A 261 -30.50 -22.95 33.38
N SER A 262 -30.47 -21.82 34.10
CA SER A 262 -30.35 -21.80 35.55
C SER A 262 -31.64 -22.31 36.19
N PRO A 263 -31.61 -23.35 37.02
CA PRO A 263 -32.79 -23.83 37.74
C PRO A 263 -33.40 -22.71 38.58
N SER A 264 -34.74 -22.58 38.54
CA SER A 264 -35.50 -21.52 39.22
C SER A 264 -35.26 -21.41 40.73
N TRP A 265 -34.65 -22.41 41.38
CA TRP A 265 -34.33 -22.39 42.81
C TRP A 265 -33.06 -21.59 43.17
N ILE A 266 -32.20 -21.24 42.21
CA ILE A 266 -31.01 -20.38 42.45
C ILE A 266 -31.42 -18.90 42.56
N ALA A 267 -32.49 -18.48 41.89
CA ALA A 267 -33.01 -17.11 41.95
C ALA A 267 -33.51 -16.72 43.35
N THR A 268 -33.84 -17.70 44.20
CA THR A 268 -34.30 -17.48 45.58
C THR A 268 -33.17 -17.11 46.55
N TRP A 269 -31.90 -17.25 46.16
CA TRP A 269 -30.75 -17.08 47.06
C TRP A 269 -29.83 -15.89 46.73
N MET A 270 -30.06 -15.14 45.65
CA MET A 270 -29.31 -13.90 45.38
C MET A 270 -30.06 -12.70 45.96
N PRO A 271 -29.54 -12.05 47.04
CA PRO A 271 -30.15 -10.84 47.57
C PRO A 271 -30.09 -9.74 46.50
N SER A 272 -31.22 -9.10 46.23
CA SER A 272 -31.28 -7.89 45.45
C SER A 272 -30.43 -6.82 46.14
N THR A 273 -29.20 -6.60 45.69
CA THR A 273 -28.48 -5.37 46.01
C THR A 273 -29.16 -4.25 45.24
N SER A 274 -30.17 -3.65 45.89
CA SER A 274 -30.70 -2.35 45.52
C SER A 274 -29.54 -1.34 45.55
N PRO A 275 -29.40 -0.45 44.55
CA PRO A 275 -28.56 0.72 44.68
C PRO A 275 -29.25 1.62 45.71
N GLY A 276 -28.81 1.50 46.96
CA GLY A 276 -29.21 2.37 48.05
C GLY A 276 -28.81 3.80 47.72
N ALA A 277 -29.83 4.65 47.60
CA ALA A 277 -29.73 6.07 47.81
C ALA A 277 -29.01 6.38 49.12
N MET A 278 -28.25 7.49 49.15
CA MET A 278 -28.01 8.44 50.24
C MET A 278 -26.73 9.25 49.92
N PRO A 279 -26.51 10.42 50.52
CA PRO A 279 -27.19 11.71 50.34
C PRO A 279 -26.29 12.75 49.65
#